data_AF-A0A7J6WHM7-F1
#
_entry.id   AF-A0A7J6WHM7-F1
#
_cell.length_a   1.000
_cell.length_b   1.000
_cell.length_c   1.000
_cell.angle_alpha   90.00
_cell.angle_beta   90.00
_cell.angle_gamma   90.00
#
_symmetry.space_group_name_H-M   'P 1'
#
loop_
_entity.id
_entity.type
_entity.pdbx_description
1 polymer ?
#
loop_
_entity_poly.entity_id
_entity_poly.type
_entity_poly.pdbx_seq_one_letter_code
_entity_poly.pdbx_strand_id
1 'polypeptide(L)'
;MGVALAAVNVNVLNKIPRVSVLVSNKDFSFRNKNKSCRVSAMAVVTEKMGIKIETNPPESKLTQLGVKQWPKWGCPPSKFPWTYSSKETCFLLKGKVKVYPDGEDEFVEFGAGDLVELPKGMTCTWDVSETVDKHYNFD
;
A
#
# COMPACT_ATOMS: atom_id res chain seq x y z
N MET A 1 9.87 -42.81 26.99
CA MET A 1 9.99 -41.33 27.07
C MET A 1 11.07 -40.92 26.06
N GLY A 2 10.82 -40.63 24.79
CA GLY A 2 9.60 -40.20 24.13
C GLY A 2 9.59 -38.69 23.89
N VAL A 3 10.61 -38.13 23.22
CA VAL A 3 10.47 -36.92 22.37
C VAL A 3 11.51 -36.99 21.24
N ALA A 4 11.03 -37.21 20.03
CA ALA A 4 11.73 -36.91 18.78
C ALA A 4 10.82 -35.97 18.01
N LEU A 5 11.38 -34.92 17.40
CA LEU A 5 10.90 -34.17 16.22
C LEU A 5 11.75 -32.88 16.15
N ALA A 6 12.17 -32.36 15.00
CA ALA A 6 12.37 -32.87 13.67
C ALA A 6 13.26 -31.83 12.97
N ALA A 7 14.15 -32.31 12.11
CA ALA A 7 14.99 -31.47 11.28
C ALA A 7 14.16 -30.70 10.24
N VAL A 8 14.63 -29.47 9.97
CA VAL A 8 14.21 -28.64 8.84
C VAL A 8 14.70 -29.28 7.55
N ASN A 9 13.83 -29.49 6.57
CA ASN A 9 14.27 -29.70 5.19
C ASN A 9 13.30 -29.11 4.16
N VAL A 10 13.91 -28.48 3.18
CA VAL A 10 13.41 -27.63 2.10
C VAL A 10 13.02 -28.52 0.92
N ASN A 11 11.79 -28.40 0.44
CA ASN A 11 11.31 -28.86 -0.87
C ASN A 11 9.88 -28.28 -1.00
N VAL A 12 9.46 -27.66 -2.11
CA VAL A 12 9.25 -28.31 -3.39
C VAL A 12 9.24 -27.27 -4.51
N LEU A 13 10.11 -27.55 -5.49
CA LEU A 13 10.14 -26.96 -6.82
C LEU A 13 8.91 -27.35 -7.66
N ASN A 14 8.42 -26.35 -8.39
CA ASN A 14 8.08 -26.41 -9.82
C ASN A 14 7.04 -27.46 -10.28
N LYS A 15 5.81 -27.01 -10.56
CA LYS A 15 4.81 -27.79 -11.28
C LYS A 15 4.03 -26.90 -12.27
N ILE A 16 4.60 -26.72 -13.46
CA ILE A 16 3.92 -26.11 -14.62
C ILE A 16 3.75 -27.20 -15.68
N PRO A 17 2.52 -27.55 -16.10
CA PRO A 17 2.33 -28.47 -17.21
C PRO A 17 2.55 -27.76 -18.55
N ARG A 18 3.32 -28.43 -19.41
CA ARG A 18 3.58 -28.09 -20.81
C ARG A 18 2.28 -28.09 -21.61
N VAL A 19 2.02 -27.01 -22.34
CA VAL A 19 1.15 -27.02 -23.52
C VAL A 19 1.95 -26.49 -24.69
N SER A 20 2.18 -27.38 -25.66
CA SER A 20 2.78 -27.09 -26.95
C SER A 20 1.69 -26.56 -27.88
N VAL A 21 1.80 -25.32 -28.35
CA VAL A 21 1.05 -24.85 -29.52
C VAL A 21 2.05 -24.32 -30.52
N LEU A 22 2.17 -25.04 -31.64
CA LEU A 22 2.83 -24.60 -32.86
C LEU A 22 1.85 -23.74 -33.64
N VAL A 23 2.18 -22.47 -33.88
CA VAL A 23 1.58 -21.69 -34.96
C VAL A 23 2.71 -21.04 -35.76
N SER A 24 2.61 -21.28 -37.07
CA SER A 24 3.60 -21.01 -38.11
C SER A 24 3.76 -19.53 -38.44
N ASN A 25 4.98 -19.15 -38.79
CA ASN A 25 5.39 -17.81 -39.20
C ASN A 25 4.69 -17.36 -40.49
N LYS A 26 4.15 -16.14 -40.49
CA LYS A 26 4.09 -15.31 -41.70
C LYS A 26 4.47 -13.87 -41.36
N ASP A 27 5.39 -13.39 -42.17
CA ASP A 27 6.08 -12.11 -42.16
C ASP A 27 5.14 -10.92 -42.01
N PHE A 28 5.42 -10.04 -41.04
CA PHE A 28 5.02 -8.65 -41.16
C PHE A 28 6.09 -7.76 -40.55
N SER A 29 7.09 -7.47 -41.37
CA SER A 29 8.02 -6.37 -41.13
C SER A 29 7.25 -5.04 -41.06
N PHE A 30 7.06 -4.50 -39.84
CA PHE A 30 6.73 -3.09 -39.67
C PHE A 30 7.72 -2.43 -38.71
N ARG A 31 8.68 -1.74 -39.31
CA ARG A 31 9.54 -0.79 -38.64
C ARG A 31 8.67 0.41 -38.24
N ASN A 32 8.46 0.63 -36.93
CA ASN A 32 7.94 1.91 -36.45
C ASN A 32 8.76 2.40 -35.24
N LYS A 33 9.28 3.63 -35.38
CA LYS A 33 9.96 4.38 -34.33
C LYS A 33 8.92 4.99 -33.39
N ASN A 34 9.33 5.23 -32.13
CA ASN A 34 8.60 5.92 -31.05
C ASN A 34 7.54 5.03 -30.36
N LYS A 35 7.42 4.92 -29.03
CA LYS A 35 7.58 5.89 -27.95
C LYS A 35 7.90 5.14 -26.65
N SER A 36 8.62 5.81 -25.76
CA SER A 36 8.83 5.43 -24.36
C SER A 36 7.58 4.83 -23.72
N CYS A 37 7.66 3.57 -23.31
CA CYS A 37 6.69 2.95 -22.41
C CYS A 37 6.88 3.56 -21.02
N ARG A 38 6.25 4.71 -20.78
CA ARG A 38 5.88 5.10 -19.42
C ARG A 38 4.85 4.10 -18.93
N VAL A 39 5.28 3.13 -18.13
CA VAL A 39 4.36 2.35 -17.31
C VAL A 39 3.78 3.35 -16.30
N SER A 40 2.70 4.03 -16.67
CA SER A 40 2.00 4.95 -15.79
C SER A 40 1.25 4.08 -14.80
N ALA A 41 1.88 3.75 -13.68
CA ALA A 41 1.23 3.11 -12.55
C ALA A 41 0.01 3.97 -12.20
N MET A 42 -1.19 3.45 -12.48
CA MET A 42 -2.45 4.14 -12.20
C MET A 42 -2.61 4.23 -10.68
N ALA A 43 -3.05 5.40 -10.20
CA ALA A 43 -3.44 5.54 -8.80
C ALA A 43 -4.67 4.68 -8.55
N VAL A 44 -4.60 3.83 -7.54
CA VAL A 44 -5.70 2.96 -7.14
C VAL A 44 -6.30 3.55 -5.86
N VAL A 45 -7.57 3.97 -5.94
CA VAL A 45 -8.31 4.46 -4.78
C VAL A 45 -9.11 3.30 -4.19
N THR A 46 -8.84 2.99 -2.93
CA THR A 46 -9.55 1.98 -2.14
C THR A 46 -10.22 2.68 -0.98
N GLU A 47 -11.53 2.52 -0.82
CA GLU A 47 -12.25 3.00 0.35
C GLU A 47 -12.66 1.81 1.21
N LYS A 48 -12.21 1.79 2.46
CA LYS A 48 -12.53 0.72 3.41
C LYS A 48 -12.93 1.35 4.74
N MET A 49 -14.13 1.02 5.22
CA MET A 49 -14.65 1.45 6.53
C MET A 49 -14.60 2.99 6.72
N GLY A 50 -14.84 3.74 5.64
CA GLY A 50 -14.78 5.21 5.62
C GLY A 50 -13.38 5.82 5.50
N ILE A 51 -12.33 5.00 5.54
CA ILE A 51 -10.95 5.41 5.28
C ILE A 51 -10.69 5.28 3.79
N LYS A 52 -10.25 6.38 3.17
CA LYS A 52 -9.91 6.40 1.76
C LYS A 52 -8.40 6.34 1.59
N ILE A 53 -7.92 5.31 0.92
CA ILE A 53 -6.52 5.10 0.61
C ILE A 53 -6.34 5.26 -0.89
N GLU A 54 -5.41 6.11 -1.27
CA GLU A 54 -4.97 6.23 -2.65
C GLU A 54 -3.53 5.74 -2.74
N THR A 55 -3.37 4.54 -3.30
CA THR A 55 -2.07 3.90 -3.51
C THR A 55 -1.45 4.42 -4.79
N ASN A 56 -0.21 4.88 -4.68
CA ASN A 56 0.56 5.46 -5.78
C ASN A 56 -0.17 6.64 -6.47
N PRO A 57 -0.49 7.73 -5.72
CA PRO A 57 -1.09 8.93 -6.29
C PRO A 57 -0.12 9.59 -7.30
N PRO A 58 -0.63 10.23 -8.37
CA PRO A 58 0.24 10.92 -9.33
C PRO A 58 0.96 12.08 -8.64
N GLU A 59 2.22 12.30 -8.99
CA GLU A 59 3.04 13.38 -8.40
C GLU A 59 2.40 14.77 -8.56
N SER A 60 1.65 14.98 -9.65
CA SER A 60 0.86 16.20 -9.88
C SER A 60 -0.13 16.47 -8.74
N LYS A 61 -0.78 15.42 -8.22
CA LYS A 61 -1.75 15.55 -7.12
C LYS A 61 -1.05 15.81 -5.79
N LEU A 62 0.05 15.12 -5.50
CA LEU A 62 0.86 15.39 -4.30
C LEU A 62 1.39 16.83 -4.28
N THR A 63 1.75 17.36 -5.45
CA THR A 63 2.19 18.75 -5.60
C THR A 63 1.03 19.72 -5.43
N GLN A 64 -0.13 19.43 -6.00
CA GLN A 64 -1.34 20.26 -5.89
C GLN A 64 -1.88 20.32 -4.46
N LEU A 65 -1.82 19.21 -3.71
CA LEU A 65 -2.14 19.16 -2.28
C LEU A 65 -1.07 19.83 -1.41
N GLY A 66 0.12 20.08 -1.96
CA GLY A 66 1.23 20.67 -1.22
C GLY A 66 1.77 19.76 -0.13
N VAL A 67 1.72 18.43 -0.30
CA VAL A 67 2.13 17.44 0.73
C VAL A 67 3.53 17.71 1.29
N LYS A 68 4.44 18.23 0.45
CA LYS A 68 5.81 18.62 0.86
C LYS A 68 5.85 19.75 1.90
N GLN A 69 4.81 20.57 1.99
CA GLN A 69 4.68 21.69 2.94
C GLN A 69 4.02 21.26 4.25
N TRP A 70 3.38 20.08 4.27
CA TRP A 70 2.72 19.58 5.47
C TRP A 70 3.75 19.25 6.56
N PRO A 71 3.39 19.39 7.84
CA PRO A 71 4.24 18.93 8.93
C PRO A 71 4.55 17.43 8.79
N LYS A 72 5.76 17.07 9.18
CA LYS A 72 6.21 15.67 9.24
C LYS A 72 5.97 15.12 10.62
N TRP A 73 5.48 13.89 10.68
CA TRP A 73 5.35 13.12 11.89
C TRP A 73 6.03 11.77 11.71
N GLY A 74 6.74 11.34 12.74
CA GLY A 74 7.42 10.06 12.77
C GLY A 74 7.15 9.33 14.07
N CYS A 75 6.96 8.01 13.99
CA CYS A 75 6.69 7.19 15.17
C CYS A 75 7.31 5.80 15.02
N PRO A 76 7.98 5.29 16.07
CA PRO A 76 8.49 3.93 16.08
C PRO A 76 7.34 2.90 16.12
N PRO A 77 7.65 1.62 15.82
CA PRO A 77 6.68 0.54 15.94
C PRO A 77 6.00 0.53 17.31
N SER A 78 4.71 0.79 17.32
CA SER A 78 3.90 0.95 18.52
C SER A 78 2.43 0.78 18.21
N LYS A 79 1.64 0.45 19.22
CA LYS A 79 0.20 0.30 19.12
C LYS A 79 -0.48 1.28 20.07
N PHE A 80 -1.36 2.13 19.55
CA PHE A 80 -2.04 3.14 20.36
C PHE A 80 -3.43 3.46 19.80
N PRO A 81 -4.42 3.73 20.67
CA PRO A 81 -5.73 4.22 20.26
C PRO A 81 -5.62 5.70 19.83
N TRP A 82 -6.36 6.08 18.79
CA TRP A 82 -6.41 7.43 18.27
C TRP A 82 -7.82 7.82 17.84
N THR A 83 -8.19 9.07 18.07
CA THR A 83 -9.50 9.61 17.68
C THR A 83 -9.30 10.87 16.84
N TYR A 84 -9.88 10.87 15.65
CA TYR A 84 -9.85 11.98 14.72
C TYR A 84 -10.94 13.00 15.06
N SER A 85 -10.57 14.15 15.64
CA SER A 85 -11.53 15.24 15.90
C SER A 85 -11.91 16.04 14.65
N SER A 86 -11.11 15.94 13.61
CA SER A 86 -11.24 16.60 12.31
C SER A 86 -10.86 15.65 11.19
N LYS A 87 -11.15 16.02 9.94
CA LYS A 87 -10.71 15.23 8.79
C LYS A 87 -9.19 15.34 8.71
N GLU A 88 -8.49 14.21 8.75
CA GLU A 88 -7.04 14.16 8.55
C GLU A 88 -6.75 13.62 7.15
N THR A 89 -5.91 14.31 6.39
CA THR A 89 -5.26 13.75 5.22
C THR A 89 -3.79 13.53 5.53
N CYS A 90 -3.32 12.31 5.36
CA CYS A 90 -1.92 11.99 5.59
C CYS A 90 -1.31 11.23 4.42
N PHE A 91 -0.04 11.47 4.15
CA PHE A 91 0.73 10.79 3.12
C PHE A 91 1.90 10.08 3.76
N LEU A 92 1.95 8.75 3.62
CA LEU A 92 3.02 7.95 4.20
C LEU A 92 4.23 7.99 3.27
N LEU A 93 5.36 8.46 3.80
CA LEU A 93 6.66 8.41 3.12
C LEU A 93 7.33 7.06 3.30
N LYS A 94 7.20 6.49 4.50
CA LYS A 94 7.84 5.23 4.89
C LYS A 94 7.03 4.53 5.97
N GLY A 95 7.17 3.21 6.03
CA GLY A 95 6.63 2.36 7.08
C GLY A 95 5.39 1.62 6.64
N LYS A 96 4.82 0.87 7.58
CA LYS A 96 3.59 0.09 7.40
C LYS A 96 2.75 0.21 8.67
N VAL A 97 1.47 0.52 8.46
CA VAL A 97 0.49 0.73 9.53
C VAL A 97 -0.75 -0.09 9.25
N LYS A 98 -1.32 -0.65 10.31
CA LYS A 98 -2.65 -1.22 10.31
C LYS A 98 -3.53 -0.38 11.21
N VAL A 99 -4.66 0.06 10.67
CA VAL A 99 -5.66 0.82 11.38
C VAL A 99 -6.87 -0.07 11.63
N TYR A 100 -7.25 -0.18 12.90
CA TYR A 100 -8.40 -0.95 13.36
C TYR A 100 -9.49 0.03 13.79
N PRO A 101 -10.49 0.32 12.94
CA PRO A 101 -11.60 1.17 13.34
C PRO A 101 -12.36 0.55 14.52
N ASP A 102 -12.80 1.41 15.44
CA ASP A 102 -13.57 0.99 16.61
C ASP A 102 -14.93 0.41 16.18
N GLY A 103 -15.26 -0.79 16.69
CA GLY A 103 -16.50 -1.50 16.35
C GLY A 103 -16.42 -2.47 15.16
N GLU A 104 -15.27 -2.58 14.49
CA GLU A 104 -15.04 -3.49 13.37
C GLU A 104 -13.98 -4.55 13.72
N ASP A 105 -14.18 -5.80 13.27
CA ASP A 105 -13.17 -6.87 13.37
C ASP A 105 -12.12 -6.81 12.23
N GLU A 106 -12.37 -5.98 11.23
CA GLU A 106 -11.47 -5.80 10.09
C GLU A 106 -10.46 -4.67 10.31
N PHE A 107 -9.31 -4.77 9.65
CA PHE A 107 -8.28 -3.73 9.64
C PHE A 107 -8.05 -3.17 8.24
N VAL A 108 -7.57 -1.94 8.18
CA VAL A 108 -7.08 -1.30 6.98
C VAL A 108 -5.55 -1.24 7.06
N GLU A 109 -4.87 -1.87 6.10
CA GLU A 109 -3.40 -1.78 5.98
C GLU A 109 -3.03 -0.78 4.89
N PHE A 110 -2.09 0.10 5.19
CA PHE A 110 -1.46 1.01 4.23
C PHE A 110 0.00 1.25 4.62
N GLY A 111 0.80 1.73 3.68
CA GLY A 111 2.23 1.89 3.84
C GLY A 111 2.82 3.02 3.00
N ALA A 112 4.13 2.95 2.81
CA ALA A 112 4.90 3.95 2.07
C ALA A 112 4.34 4.18 0.66
N GLY A 113 4.07 5.45 0.32
CA GLY A 113 3.52 5.87 -0.96
C GLY A 113 1.99 5.94 -1.01
N ASP A 114 1.30 5.63 0.08
CA ASP A 114 -0.15 5.75 0.17
C ASP A 114 -0.58 7.12 0.72
N LEU A 115 -1.59 7.72 0.08
CA LEU A 115 -2.29 8.90 0.56
C LEU A 115 -3.60 8.47 1.22
N VAL A 116 -3.74 8.73 2.51
CA VAL A 116 -4.86 8.29 3.32
C VAL A 116 -5.68 9.49 3.79
N GLU A 117 -6.98 9.48 3.52
CA GLU A 117 -7.94 10.42 4.07
C GLU A 117 -8.78 9.70 5.14
N LEU A 118 -8.80 10.28 6.34
CA LEU A 118 -9.51 9.77 7.51
C LEU A 118 -10.67 10.71 7.85
N PRO A 119 -11.90 10.19 8.04
CA PRO A 119 -13.06 11.02 8.29
C PRO A 119 -13.06 11.58 9.72
N LYS A 120 -13.67 12.76 9.87
CA LYS A 120 -13.89 13.39 11.17
C LYS A 120 -14.77 12.51 12.07
N GLY A 121 -14.40 12.40 13.34
CA GLY A 121 -15.14 11.67 14.36
C GLY A 121 -14.83 10.17 14.42
N MET A 122 -13.89 9.68 13.61
CA MET A 122 -13.48 8.27 13.65
C MET A 122 -12.57 7.99 14.85
N THR A 123 -12.86 6.92 15.58
CA THR A 123 -11.95 6.32 16.56
C THR A 123 -11.38 5.05 15.96
N CYS A 124 -10.06 4.87 16.09
CA CYS A 124 -9.39 3.67 15.61
C CYS A 124 -8.11 3.40 16.39
N THR A 125 -7.65 2.16 16.38
CA THR A 125 -6.35 1.77 16.94
C THR A 125 -5.32 1.73 15.82
N TRP A 126 -4.23 2.48 15.98
CA TRP A 126 -3.07 2.44 15.11
C TRP A 126 -2.13 1.35 15.59
N ASP A 127 -1.78 0.42 14.71
CA ASP A 127 -0.78 -0.63 14.91
C ASP A 127 0.35 -0.42 13.90
N VAL A 128 1.42 0.21 14.38
CA VAL A 128 2.58 0.55 13.57
C VAL A 128 3.53 -0.64 13.60
N SER A 129 3.62 -1.37 12.48
CA SER A 129 4.50 -2.54 12.37
C SER A 129 5.95 -2.15 12.07
N GLU A 130 6.16 -1.07 11.32
CA GLU A 130 7.48 -0.54 10.95
C GLU A 130 7.51 0.96 11.22
N THR A 131 8.67 1.54 11.55
CA THR A 131 8.80 2.99 11.78
C THR A 131 8.13 3.79 10.66
N VAL A 132 7.17 4.62 11.06
CA VAL A 132 6.39 5.43 10.13
C VAL A 132 7.00 6.80 10.02
N ASP A 133 7.08 7.28 8.79
CA ASP A 133 7.24 8.70 8.48
C ASP A 133 6.05 9.12 7.61
N LYS A 134 5.26 10.09 8.06
CA LYS A 134 4.12 10.61 7.31
C LYS A 134 4.09 12.13 7.31
N HIS A 135 3.60 12.69 6.22
CA HIS A 135 3.09 14.06 6.20
C HIS A 135 1.63 14.03 6.60
N TYR A 136 1.18 14.97 7.43
CA TYR A 136 -0.21 15.03 7.88
C TYR A 136 -0.75 16.44 7.75
N ASN A 137 -2.03 16.57 7.44
CA ASN A 137 -2.75 17.81 7.38
C ASN A 137 -4.15 17.62 7.94
N PHE A 138 -4.57 18.53 8.82
CA PHE A 138 -5.91 18.56 9.37
C PHE A 138 -6.70 19.67 8.69
N ASP A 139 -7.95 19.38 8.35
CA ASP A 139 -8.95 20.33 7.82
C ASP A 139 -10.08 20.57 8.85
#